data_AF-A0A8S3VY64-F1
#
_entry.id   AF-A0A8S3VY64-F1
#
_cell.length_a   1.000
_cell.length_b   1.000
_cell.length_c   1.000
_cell.angle_alpha   90.00
_cell.angle_beta   90.00
_cell.angle_gamma   90.00
#
_symmetry.space_group_name_H-M   'P 1'
#
loop_
_entity.id
_entity.type
_entity.pdbx_description
1 polymer ?
#
loop_
_entity_poly.entity_id
_entity_poly.type
_entity_poly.pdbx_seq_one_letter_code
_entity_poly.pdbx_strand_id
1 'polypeptide(L)'
;MKAMKSMKAARHKSCFLRPDTGPCRADIIQWYYDVKQGRCYRFFWGGCQGNGNRFESHNQCIDYCKHNPAYPASQIPHYCSLSFDYGTCFGSFDRWGWDKLTKNCKRYLYSGCGGNQNNFLNRADCLNTCLYPANNTAMLQGVPQITTCIPLNFIDA
;
A
#
# COMPACT_ATOMS: atom_id res chain seq x y z
N MET A 1 -5.73 -10.55 -40.50
CA MET A 1 -5.78 -9.45 -39.52
C MET A 1 -6.22 -10.03 -38.17
N LYS A 2 -5.36 -10.05 -37.14
CA LYS A 2 -5.75 -10.55 -35.81
C LYS A 2 -6.58 -9.45 -35.12
N ALA A 3 -7.83 -9.77 -34.79
CA ALA A 3 -8.71 -8.87 -34.04
C ALA A 3 -8.02 -8.42 -32.74
N MET A 4 -7.94 -7.11 -32.53
CA MET A 4 -7.61 -6.54 -31.22
C MET A 4 -8.78 -6.87 -30.28
N LYS A 5 -8.69 -8.00 -29.55
CA LYS A 5 -9.63 -8.28 -28.44
C LYS A 5 -9.62 -7.06 -27.51
N SER A 6 -10.77 -6.41 -27.35
CA SER A 6 -10.88 -5.24 -26.46
C SER A 6 -10.49 -5.65 -25.05
N MET A 7 -9.53 -4.94 -24.46
CA MET A 7 -9.19 -5.10 -23.04
C MET A 7 -10.43 -4.77 -22.21
N LYS A 8 -10.76 -5.59 -21.20
CA LYS A 8 -11.86 -5.24 -20.28
C LYS A 8 -11.47 -4.01 -19.47
N ALA A 9 -12.44 -3.20 -19.06
CA ALA A 9 -12.15 -2.07 -18.17
C ALA A 9 -11.66 -2.59 -16.80
N ALA A 10 -10.76 -1.84 -16.16
CA ALA A 10 -10.32 -2.07 -14.79
C ALA A 10 -10.36 -0.74 -14.03
N ARG A 11 -10.65 -0.80 -12.73
CA ARG A 11 -10.92 0.38 -11.90
C ARG A 11 -9.68 1.26 -11.70
N HIS A 12 -8.51 0.64 -11.51
CA HIS A 12 -7.28 1.35 -11.19
C HIS A 12 -6.23 1.16 -12.28
N LYS A 13 -5.43 2.20 -12.54
CA LYS A 13 -4.37 2.19 -13.57
C LYS A 13 -3.37 1.05 -13.37
N SER A 14 -3.02 0.73 -12.12
CA SER A 14 -2.13 -0.39 -11.78
C SER A 14 -2.64 -1.73 -12.31
N CYS A 15 -3.96 -1.97 -12.35
CA CYS A 15 -4.55 -3.21 -12.85
C CYS A 15 -4.34 -3.43 -14.36
N PHE A 16 -3.91 -2.42 -15.10
CA PHE A 16 -3.56 -2.55 -16.53
C PHE A 16 -2.09 -2.95 -16.73
N LEU A 17 -1.26 -2.86 -15.69
CA LEU A 17 0.16 -3.24 -15.77
C LEU A 17 0.28 -4.76 -15.86
N ARG A 18 1.33 -5.25 -16.51
CA ARG A 18 1.70 -6.67 -16.41
C ARG A 18 2.21 -6.98 -14.99
N PRO A 19 2.09 -8.22 -14.51
CA PRO A 19 2.79 -8.61 -13.29
C PRO A 19 4.30 -8.39 -13.48
N ASP A 20 4.96 -7.91 -12.43
CA ASP A 20 6.39 -7.63 -12.45
C ASP A 20 7.05 -8.39 -11.31
N THR A 21 7.89 -9.36 -11.67
CA THR A 21 8.65 -10.19 -10.74
C THR A 21 9.70 -9.38 -10.00
N GLY A 22 10.17 -8.26 -10.55
CA GLY A 22 11.28 -7.51 -10.00
C GLY A 22 12.63 -8.25 -10.14
N PRO A 23 13.73 -7.64 -9.65
CA PRO A 23 15.08 -8.17 -9.83
C PRO A 23 15.51 -9.18 -8.75
N CYS A 24 14.81 -9.21 -7.61
CA CYS A 24 15.08 -10.17 -6.55
C CYS A 24 14.62 -11.60 -6.96
N ARG A 25 15.16 -12.62 -6.31
CA ARG A 25 15.03 -14.03 -6.74
C ARG A 25 14.30 -14.94 -5.75
N ALA A 26 13.46 -14.38 -4.87
CA ALA A 26 12.59 -15.18 -4.02
C ALA A 26 11.36 -15.67 -4.80
N ASP A 27 10.82 -16.83 -4.43
CA ASP A 27 9.61 -17.39 -5.06
C ASP A 27 8.37 -17.08 -4.22
N ILE A 28 8.01 -15.79 -4.12
CA ILE A 28 6.85 -15.37 -3.34
C ILE A 28 5.61 -15.38 -4.22
N ILE A 29 4.66 -16.27 -3.92
CA ILE A 29 3.38 -16.32 -4.64
C ILE A 29 2.55 -15.08 -4.33
N GLN A 30 2.17 -14.36 -5.37
CA GLN A 30 1.30 -13.20 -5.33
C GLN A 30 0.22 -13.30 -6.41
N TRP A 31 -0.79 -12.47 -6.34
CA TRP A 31 -1.87 -12.39 -7.32
C TRP A 31 -1.73 -11.13 -8.17
N TYR A 32 -2.07 -11.21 -9.46
CA TYR A 32 -2.18 -10.05 -10.35
C TYR A 32 -3.47 -10.14 -11.16
N TYR A 33 -3.95 -9.00 -11.62
CA TYR A 33 -5.11 -8.90 -12.49
C TYR A 33 -4.70 -8.98 -13.96
N ASP A 34 -5.17 -10.00 -14.68
CA ASP A 34 -5.10 -10.03 -16.14
C ASP A 34 -6.34 -9.32 -16.69
N VAL A 35 -6.13 -8.13 -17.25
CA VAL A 35 -7.19 -7.29 -17.83
C VAL A 35 -7.78 -7.84 -19.14
N LYS A 36 -7.02 -8.67 -19.88
CA LYS A 36 -7.51 -9.29 -21.13
C LYS A 36 -8.49 -10.40 -20.81
N GLN A 37 -8.19 -11.20 -19.79
CA GLN A 37 -9.06 -12.28 -19.33
C GLN A 37 -10.14 -11.74 -18.38
N GLY A 38 -9.85 -10.63 -17.71
CA GLY A 38 -10.65 -10.06 -16.64
C GLY A 38 -10.72 -11.03 -15.47
N ARG A 39 -9.58 -11.50 -14.97
CA ARG A 39 -9.48 -12.44 -13.85
C ARG A 39 -8.13 -12.30 -13.15
N CYS A 40 -8.08 -12.65 -11.87
CA CYS A 40 -6.85 -12.67 -11.09
C CYS A 40 -6.14 -14.02 -11.21
N TYR A 41 -4.83 -13.98 -11.41
CA TYR A 41 -3.94 -15.13 -11.54
C TYR A 41 -2.78 -15.03 -10.55
N ARG A 42 -2.20 -16.18 -10.19
CA ARG A 42 -0.98 -16.23 -9.38
C ARG A 42 0.25 -15.97 -10.25
N PHE A 43 1.27 -15.34 -9.68
CA PHE A 43 2.60 -15.20 -10.26
C PHE A 43 3.67 -15.21 -9.15
N PHE A 44 4.93 -15.41 -9.54
CA PHE A 44 6.07 -15.31 -8.63
C PHE A 44 6.61 -13.88 -8.62
N TRP A 45 6.63 -13.28 -7.43
CA TRP A 45 7.27 -12.02 -7.15
C TRP A 45 8.58 -12.26 -6.41
N GLY A 46 9.64 -11.61 -6.88
CA GLY A 46 11.02 -11.78 -6.43
C GLY A 46 11.31 -11.33 -5.01
N GLY A 47 10.38 -10.61 -4.36
CA GLY A 47 10.54 -10.09 -3.01
C GLY A 47 10.99 -8.62 -2.92
N CYS A 48 11.28 -7.97 -4.05
CA CYS A 48 11.55 -6.54 -4.09
C CYS A 48 11.04 -5.91 -5.39
N GLN A 49 10.90 -4.58 -5.39
CA GLN A 49 10.42 -3.81 -6.53
C GLN A 49 9.09 -4.33 -7.11
N GLY A 50 8.94 -4.27 -8.44
CA GLY A 50 7.73 -4.61 -9.13
C GLY A 50 6.78 -3.43 -9.26
N ASN A 51 5.50 -3.72 -9.48
CA ASN A 51 4.47 -2.69 -9.60
C ASN A 51 3.23 -3.01 -8.76
N GLY A 52 2.25 -2.10 -8.81
CA GLY A 52 1.02 -2.19 -8.00
C GLY A 52 0.00 -3.25 -8.43
N ASN A 53 0.22 -3.99 -9.53
CA ASN A 53 -0.63 -5.13 -9.91
C ASN A 53 -0.18 -6.40 -9.18
N ARG A 54 -0.14 -6.33 -7.84
CA ARG A 54 0.39 -7.38 -6.98
C ARG A 54 -0.39 -7.41 -5.67
N PHE A 55 -1.08 -8.51 -5.39
CA PHE A 55 -2.01 -8.66 -4.27
C PHE A 55 -1.71 -9.95 -3.51
N GLU A 56 -1.90 -9.93 -2.19
CA GLU A 56 -1.63 -11.10 -1.32
C GLU A 56 -2.69 -12.19 -1.49
N SER A 57 -3.90 -11.83 -1.91
CA SER A 57 -5.01 -12.76 -2.10
C SER A 57 -5.79 -12.49 -3.38
N HIS A 58 -6.47 -13.54 -3.86
CA HIS A 58 -7.38 -13.45 -4.99
C HIS A 58 -8.50 -12.41 -4.75
N ASN A 59 -9.06 -12.39 -3.54
CA ASN A 59 -10.16 -11.47 -3.21
C ASN A 59 -9.70 -10.02 -3.25
N GLN A 60 -8.54 -9.72 -2.62
CA GLN A 60 -7.95 -8.38 -2.67
C GLN A 60 -7.74 -7.90 -4.12
N CYS A 61 -7.26 -8.78 -5.01
CA CYS A 61 -7.09 -8.47 -6.43
C CYS A 61 -8.43 -8.18 -7.13
N ILE A 62 -9.46 -9.01 -6.92
CA ILE A 62 -10.76 -8.83 -7.55
C ILE A 62 -11.45 -7.55 -7.06
N ASP A 63 -11.47 -7.34 -5.75
CA ASP A 63 -12.13 -6.19 -5.14
C ASP A 63 -11.47 -4.88 -5.60
N TYR A 64 -10.14 -4.87 -5.67
CA TYR A 64 -9.39 -3.71 -6.13
C TYR A 64 -9.53 -3.45 -7.64
N CYS A 65 -9.47 -4.48 -8.49
CA CYS A 65 -9.39 -4.28 -9.94
C CYS A 65 -10.74 -4.32 -10.68
N LYS A 66 -11.70 -5.16 -10.26
CA LYS A 66 -12.97 -5.35 -10.98
C LYS A 66 -14.11 -4.47 -10.50
N HIS A 67 -14.00 -3.87 -9.32
CA HIS A 67 -15.11 -3.24 -8.59
C HIS A 67 -16.23 -4.25 -8.31
N ASN A 68 -16.17 -4.90 -7.14
CA ASN A 68 -17.23 -5.78 -6.68
C ASN A 68 -18.25 -4.98 -5.85
N PRO A 69 -19.50 -4.77 -6.29
CA PRO A 69 -20.50 -4.05 -5.50
C PRO A 69 -20.79 -4.69 -4.14
N ALA A 70 -20.54 -5.99 -4.00
CA ALA A 70 -20.69 -6.72 -2.74
C ALA A 70 -19.58 -6.42 -1.72
N TYR A 71 -18.47 -5.81 -2.14
CA TYR A 71 -17.37 -5.43 -1.26
C TYR A 71 -17.04 -3.94 -1.47
N PRO A 72 -17.40 -3.05 -0.51
CA PRO A 72 -17.05 -1.65 -0.62
C PRO A 72 -15.53 -1.51 -0.74
N ALA A 73 -15.09 -0.52 -1.52
CA ALA A 73 -13.67 -0.25 -1.69
C ALA A 73 -13.01 -0.09 -0.32
N SER A 74 -11.93 -0.84 -0.08
CA SER A 74 -11.07 -0.58 1.08
C SER A 74 -10.71 0.90 1.07
N GLN A 75 -11.04 1.59 2.16
CA GLN A 75 -10.67 2.98 2.33
C GLN A 75 -9.15 3.14 2.53
N ILE A 76 -8.48 2.08 2.96
CA ILE A 76 -7.03 2.03 3.04
C ILE A 76 -6.48 1.78 1.63
N PRO A 77 -5.60 2.64 1.10
CA PRO A 77 -5.02 2.46 -0.21
C PRO A 77 -4.24 1.15 -0.32
N HIS A 78 -4.38 0.48 -1.47
CA HIS A 78 -3.73 -0.81 -1.72
C HIS A 78 -2.21 -0.79 -1.49
N TYR A 79 -1.55 0.32 -1.82
CA TYR A 79 -0.11 0.43 -1.62
C TYR A 79 0.31 0.30 -0.16
N CYS A 80 -0.54 0.59 0.83
CA CYS A 80 -0.26 0.31 2.24
C CYS A 80 -0.12 -1.20 2.55
N SER A 81 -0.52 -2.10 1.65
CA SER A 81 -0.25 -3.54 1.80
C SER A 81 1.09 -3.98 1.19
N LEU A 82 1.66 -3.15 0.32
CA LEU A 82 2.95 -3.42 -0.32
C LEU A 82 4.10 -3.11 0.65
N SER A 83 5.22 -3.82 0.52
CA SER A 83 6.47 -3.46 1.20
C SER A 83 6.98 -2.11 0.69
N PHE A 84 7.70 -1.35 1.53
CA PHE A 84 8.47 -0.20 1.06
C PHE A 84 9.45 -0.66 -0.03
N ASP A 85 9.59 0.15 -1.07
CA ASP A 85 10.47 -0.14 -2.20
C ASP A 85 11.50 0.97 -2.38
N TYR A 86 12.77 0.59 -2.22
CA TYR A 86 13.93 1.46 -2.42
C TYR A 86 13.93 2.09 -3.82
N GLY A 87 13.42 1.38 -4.83
CA GLY A 87 13.47 1.80 -6.22
C GLY A 87 14.78 1.39 -6.90
N THR A 88 15.13 2.09 -7.98
CA THR A 88 16.18 1.66 -8.94
C THR A 88 17.28 2.69 -9.17
N CYS A 89 17.22 3.85 -8.53
CA CYS A 89 18.24 4.90 -8.62
C CYS A 89 19.36 4.71 -7.58
N PHE A 90 20.23 5.71 -7.42
CA PHE A 90 21.38 5.69 -6.51
C PHE A 90 21.35 6.81 -5.44
N GLY A 91 20.19 7.45 -5.26
CA GLY A 91 20.01 8.46 -4.21
C GLY A 91 19.77 7.84 -2.83
N SER A 92 19.74 8.70 -1.82
CA SER A 92 19.48 8.33 -0.43
C SER A 92 18.59 9.39 0.21
N PHE A 93 17.30 9.30 -0.05
CA PHE A 93 16.31 10.23 0.48
C PHE A 93 15.54 9.60 1.63
N ASP A 94 15.55 10.25 2.79
CA ASP A 94 14.71 9.83 3.92
C ASP A 94 13.23 9.87 3.54
N ARG A 95 12.57 8.74 3.76
CA ARG A 95 11.14 8.54 3.52
C ARG A 95 10.52 7.69 4.61
N TRP A 96 9.21 7.77 4.72
CA TRP A 96 8.41 6.94 5.60
C TRP A 96 7.68 5.88 4.79
N GLY A 97 7.60 4.67 5.33
CA GLY A 97 6.83 3.57 4.75
C GLY A 97 6.02 2.88 5.83
N TRP A 98 4.79 2.51 5.50
CA TRP A 98 3.92 1.74 6.38
C TRP A 98 4.40 0.29 6.47
N ASP A 99 4.66 -0.17 7.69
CA ASP A 99 4.92 -1.56 7.99
C ASP A 99 3.63 -2.21 8.52
N LYS A 100 3.04 -3.07 7.68
CA LYS A 100 1.78 -3.75 8.00
C LYS A 100 1.88 -4.78 9.12
N LEU A 101 3.08 -5.28 9.45
CA LEU A 101 3.29 -6.27 10.51
C LEU A 101 3.32 -5.55 11.86
N THR A 102 4.08 -4.46 11.95
CA THR A 102 4.17 -3.65 13.18
C THR A 102 3.06 -2.61 13.31
N LYS A 103 2.24 -2.44 12.27
CA LYS A 103 1.17 -1.42 12.19
C LYS A 103 1.67 -0.02 12.51
N ASN A 104 2.84 0.33 11.97
CA ASN A 104 3.47 1.62 12.22
C ASN A 104 4.25 2.09 10.99
N CYS A 105 4.50 3.39 10.91
CA CYS A 105 5.35 3.99 9.88
C CYS A 105 6.81 3.95 10.33
N LYS A 106 7.67 3.38 9.49
CA LYS A 106 9.13 3.30 9.70
C LYS A 106 9.85 4.19 8.70
N ARG A 107 11.06 4.64 9.07
CA ARG A 107 11.96 5.35 8.15
C ARG A 107 12.65 4.34 7.22
N TYR A 108 12.78 4.72 5.97
CA TYR A 108 13.50 4.00 4.93
C TYR A 108 14.32 4.99 4.08
N LEU A 109 15.32 4.47 3.37
CA LEU A 109 16.01 5.20 2.32
C LEU A 109 15.29 4.95 0.98
N TYR A 110 14.98 6.01 0.25
CA TYR A 110 14.48 5.93 -1.12
C TYR A 110 15.58 6.34 -2.10
N SER A 111 15.70 5.60 -3.20
CA SER A 111 16.70 5.85 -4.24
C SER A 111 16.47 7.11 -5.07
N GLY A 112 15.25 7.66 -5.06
CA GLY A 112 14.87 8.84 -5.84
C GLY A 112 14.05 8.53 -7.10
N CYS A 113 14.03 7.29 -7.59
CA CYS A 113 13.18 6.89 -8.72
C CYS A 113 12.65 5.45 -8.61
N GLY A 114 11.60 5.15 -9.37
CA GLY A 114 10.92 3.86 -9.31
C GLY A 114 10.11 3.73 -8.01
N GLY A 115 10.25 2.61 -7.32
CA GLY A 115 9.56 2.40 -6.06
C GLY A 115 8.08 2.06 -6.24
N ASN A 116 7.37 2.04 -5.11
CA ASN A 116 5.91 2.02 -5.08
C ASN A 116 5.38 3.14 -4.16
N GLN A 117 4.06 3.29 -4.10
CA GLN A 117 3.41 4.39 -3.39
C GLN A 117 3.39 4.23 -1.86
N ASN A 118 3.88 3.12 -1.29
CA ASN A 118 4.17 3.04 0.14
C ASN A 118 5.46 3.80 0.46
N ASN A 119 5.45 5.10 0.20
CA ASN A 119 6.61 5.99 0.24
C ASN A 119 6.10 7.42 0.48
N PHE A 120 6.30 7.90 1.70
CA PHE A 120 5.76 9.17 2.19
C PHE A 120 6.88 10.12 2.61
N LEU A 121 6.65 11.42 2.46
CA LEU A 121 7.65 12.43 2.84
C LEU A 121 7.80 12.53 4.37
N ASN A 122 6.70 12.44 5.11
CA ASN A 122 6.69 12.56 6.57
C ASN A 122 5.86 11.44 7.23
N ARG A 123 6.09 11.26 8.55
CA ARG A 123 5.44 10.21 9.33
C ARG A 123 3.93 10.41 9.44
N ALA A 124 3.49 11.65 9.59
CA ALA A 124 2.08 11.99 9.80
C ALA A 124 1.24 11.57 8.58
N ASP A 125 1.70 11.89 7.38
CA ASP A 125 1.02 11.50 6.13
C ASP A 125 0.92 9.97 5.99
N CYS A 126 2.00 9.25 6.32
CA CYS A 126 1.99 7.80 6.31
C CYS A 126 0.95 7.22 7.30
N LEU A 127 0.89 7.73 8.54
CA LEU A 127 -0.06 7.26 9.54
C LEU A 127 -1.50 7.62 9.15
N ASN A 128 -1.74 8.86 8.75
CA ASN A 128 -3.06 9.32 8.32
C ASN A 128 -3.56 8.58 7.08
N THR A 129 -2.66 8.05 6.24
CA THR A 129 -3.04 7.29 5.05
C THR A 129 -3.29 5.81 5.35
N CYS A 130 -2.40 5.17 6.12
CA CYS A 130 -2.37 3.71 6.25
C CYS A 130 -2.89 3.18 7.60
N LEU A 131 -2.94 4.00 8.65
CA LEU A 131 -3.52 3.64 9.95
C LEU A 131 -4.98 4.11 10.08
N TYR A 132 -5.30 5.30 9.56
CA TYR A 132 -6.61 5.94 9.72
C TYR A 132 -7.27 6.26 8.36
N PRO A 133 -7.99 5.32 7.73
CA PRO A 133 -8.75 5.67 6.54
C PRO A 133 -9.75 6.81 6.84
N ALA A 134 -9.69 7.89 6.06
CA ALA A 134 -10.31 9.20 6.34
C ALA A 134 -11.85 9.25 6.41
N ASN A 135 -12.57 8.13 6.37
CA ASN A 135 -14.04 8.11 6.50
C ASN A 135 -14.49 7.32 7.74
N ASN A 136 -14.06 7.80 8.90
CA ASN A 136 -14.84 7.73 10.13
C ASN A 136 -14.60 9.01 10.94
N THR A 137 -15.36 10.06 10.63
CA THR A 137 -15.66 11.15 11.57
C THR A 137 -16.30 10.66 12.88
N ALA A 138 -16.56 9.36 13.03
CA ALA A 138 -17.00 8.71 14.27
C ALA A 138 -15.88 8.32 15.26
N MET A 139 -14.58 8.49 14.94
CA MET A 139 -13.48 8.21 15.89
C MET A 139 -12.86 9.49 16.50
N LEU A 140 -13.30 10.68 16.11
CA LEU A 140 -12.88 11.95 16.73
C LEU A 140 -13.68 12.33 17.99
N GLN A 141 -14.56 11.47 18.51
CA GLN A 141 -15.23 11.68 19.79
C GLN A 141 -14.69 10.81 20.95
N GLY A 142 -13.58 10.09 20.74
CA GLY A 142 -13.10 9.09 21.72
C GLY A 142 -11.66 9.23 22.20
N VAL A 143 -10.87 10.19 21.70
CA VAL A 143 -9.54 10.44 22.24
C VAL A 143 -9.71 11.44 23.39
N PRO A 144 -9.54 11.06 24.68
CA PRO A 144 -9.41 12.06 25.72
C PRO A 144 -8.19 12.90 25.34
N GLN A 145 -8.43 14.19 25.14
CA GLN A 145 -7.37 15.19 25.03
C GLN A 145 -6.61 15.13 26.36
N ILE A 146 -5.50 14.37 26.41
CA ILE A 146 -4.58 14.43 27.55
C ILE A 146 -3.80 15.73 27.36
N THR A 147 -4.45 16.82 27.72
CA THR A 147 -3.83 18.14 27.80
C THR A 147 -3.25 18.26 29.20
N THR A 148 -1.96 18.56 29.25
CA THR A 148 -1.16 18.98 30.42
C THR A 148 -0.52 17.86 31.26
N CYS A 149 0.79 17.69 31.07
CA CYS A 149 1.68 17.24 32.12
C CYS A 149 1.88 18.43 33.07
N ILE A 150 1.23 18.41 34.24
CA ILE A 150 1.65 19.25 35.37
C ILE A 150 2.66 18.42 36.16
N PRO A 151 3.87 18.92 36.43
CA PRO A 151 4.85 18.19 37.23
C PRO A 151 4.34 18.09 38.68
N LEU A 152 4.38 16.88 39.24
CA LEU A 152 4.17 16.64 40.66
C LEU A 152 5.29 17.31 41.44
N ASN A 153 5.06 18.54 41.90
CA ASN A 153 5.86 19.11 42.98
C ASN A 153 5.42 18.42 44.27
N PHE A 154 6.33 17.62 44.80
CA PHE A 154 6.45 17.29 46.21
C PHE A 154 6.36 18.57 47.06
N ILE A 155 5.65 18.49 48.19
CA ILE A 155 6.17 18.74 49.55
C ILE A 155 5.03 18.50 50.55
N ASP A 156 5.23 17.52 51.42
CA ASP A 156 4.63 17.44 52.75
C ASP A 156 5.29 18.48 53.66
N ALA A 157 4.49 19.36 54.30
CA ALA A 157 4.72 19.98 55.62
C ALA A 157 3.55 20.91 56.00
#